data_AF-A0A7C5CAB2-F1
#
_entry.id   AF-A0A7C5CAB2-F1
#
_cell.length_a   1.000
_cell.length_b   1.000
_cell.length_c   1.000
_cell.angle_alpha   90.00
_cell.angle_beta   90.00
_cell.angle_gamma   90.00
#
_symmetry.space_group_name_H-M   'P 1'
#
loop_
_entity.id
_entity.type
_entity.pdbx_description
1 polymer ?
#
loop_
_entity_poly.entity_id
_entity_poly.type
_entity_poly.pdbx_seq_one_letter_code
_entity_poly.pdbx_strand_id
1 'polypeptide(L)'
;NKESHSVKLTIDQNEKERIIHVPVKAKAGYLEQFDDKNKLKELVSYNLPIDYFAGGNLRSFEVDGYSMEPTFQSGDIVICSPVEDSIYWSHNIKTGYVYVIVTKENIFIKRIINKLKDEKILELISDNDEYPATDINLEDIKEVWIVKMKISPFAHYTQNLGKELMDKYSKLHETILQQSKTIERLNGTIEKLLQKQRKI
;
A
#
# COMPACT_ATOMS: atom_id res chain seq x y z
N ASN A 1 -25.81 -12.33 28.29
CA ASN A 1 -25.68 -12.72 26.87
C ASN A 1 -25.86 -11.51 25.99
N LYS A 2 -24.75 -10.90 25.55
CA LYS A 2 -24.76 -9.84 24.53
C LYS A 2 -24.48 -10.51 23.19
N GLU A 3 -25.48 -10.50 22.31
CA GLU A 3 -25.36 -11.00 20.95
C GLU A 3 -24.55 -10.01 20.10
N SER A 4 -23.38 -10.44 19.67
CA SER A 4 -22.56 -9.75 18.67
C SER A 4 -23.35 -9.63 17.37
N HIS A 5 -23.82 -8.42 17.05
CA HIS A 5 -24.52 -8.12 15.80
C HIS A 5 -23.50 -8.01 14.65
N SER A 6 -23.10 -9.14 14.07
CA SER A 6 -22.42 -9.18 12.79
C SER A 6 -23.43 -8.80 11.70
N VAL A 7 -23.17 -7.67 11.03
CA VAL A 7 -24.05 -7.14 9.99
C VAL A 7 -23.68 -7.82 8.68
N LYS A 8 -24.47 -8.82 8.28
CA LYS A 8 -24.42 -9.35 6.92
C LYS A 8 -25.10 -8.35 5.99
N LEU A 9 -24.31 -7.61 5.21
CA LEU A 9 -24.81 -6.67 4.20
C LEU A 9 -25.17 -7.43 2.91
N THR A 10 -26.43 -7.25 2.51
CA THR A 10 -27.04 -7.42 1.18
C THR A 10 -26.71 -8.71 0.41
N ILE A 11 -27.46 -9.77 0.73
CA ILE A 11 -27.53 -11.01 -0.05
C ILE A 11 -28.57 -10.80 -1.16
N ASP A 12 -28.14 -10.72 -2.41
CA ASP A 12 -29.03 -10.80 -3.58
C ASP A 12 -29.29 -12.28 -3.90
N GLN A 13 -30.42 -12.61 -4.54
CA GLN A 13 -30.97 -13.97 -4.66
C GLN A 13 -30.13 -14.97 -5.49
N ASN A 14 -28.96 -14.55 -5.98
CA ASN A 14 -27.89 -15.41 -6.46
C ASN A 14 -26.70 -15.22 -5.52
N GLU A 15 -26.30 -16.29 -4.82
CA GLU A 15 -25.30 -16.38 -3.74
C GLU A 15 -23.87 -15.90 -4.09
N LYS A 16 -23.71 -14.70 -4.66
CA LYS A 16 -22.44 -14.04 -4.94
C LYS A 16 -22.37 -12.75 -4.14
N GLU A 17 -21.57 -12.80 -3.07
CA GLU A 17 -21.28 -11.63 -2.24
C GLU A 17 -20.66 -10.50 -3.07
N ARG A 18 -21.17 -9.29 -2.85
CA ARG A 18 -20.81 -8.09 -3.63
C ARG A 18 -19.72 -7.29 -2.94
N ILE A 19 -18.71 -6.89 -3.70
CA ILE A 19 -17.66 -5.97 -3.24
C ILE A 19 -18.26 -4.57 -3.20
N ILE A 20 -18.33 -3.97 -2.01
CA ILE A 20 -18.77 -2.58 -1.84
C ILE A 20 -17.62 -1.65 -2.22
N HIS A 21 -17.87 -0.68 -3.09
CA HIS A 21 -16.88 0.28 -3.52
C HIS A 21 -17.03 1.62 -2.80
N VAL A 22 -15.94 2.10 -2.20
CA VAL A 22 -15.84 3.41 -1.54
C VAL A 22 -14.95 4.32 -2.41
N PRO A 23 -15.55 5.17 -3.27
CA PRO A 23 -14.79 6.12 -4.09
C PRO A 23 -14.29 7.30 -3.24
N VAL A 24 -13.25 8.00 -3.71
CA VAL A 24 -12.65 9.15 -2.98
C VAL A 24 -13.70 10.20 -2.61
N LYS A 25 -14.61 10.51 -3.55
CA LYS A 25 -15.68 11.50 -3.37
C LYS A 25 -16.68 11.13 -2.27
N ALA A 26 -16.81 9.84 -1.96
CA ALA A 26 -17.72 9.35 -0.93
C ALA A 26 -17.04 9.17 0.44
N LYS A 27 -15.73 9.42 0.58
CA LYS A 27 -14.99 9.23 1.84
C LYS A 27 -15.61 9.98 3.02
N ALA A 28 -15.90 11.27 2.86
CA ALA A 28 -16.50 12.08 3.93
C ALA A 28 -17.88 11.54 4.35
N GLY A 29 -18.74 11.24 3.37
CA GLY A 29 -20.05 10.62 3.64
C GLY A 29 -19.93 9.24 4.29
N TYR A 30 -18.94 8.44 3.88
CA TYR A 30 -18.66 7.14 4.47
C TYR A 30 -18.25 7.23 5.95
N LEU A 31 -17.46 8.24 6.32
CA LEU A 31 -17.02 8.48 7.69
C LEU A 31 -18.16 8.99 8.60
N GLU A 32 -18.98 9.90 8.09
CA GLU A 32 -20.15 10.47 8.78
C GLU A 32 -21.29 9.46 8.95
N GLN A 33 -21.50 8.61 7.94
CA GLN A 33 -22.64 7.68 7.88
C GLN A 33 -22.27 6.27 8.35
N PHE A 34 -21.09 6.13 8.99
CA PHE A 34 -20.59 4.85 9.50
C PHE A 34 -21.62 4.13 10.39
N ASP A 35 -22.40 4.86 11.18
CA ASP A 35 -23.39 4.30 12.09
C ASP A 35 -24.73 3.95 11.39
N ASP A 36 -24.96 4.42 10.16
CA ASP A 36 -26.19 4.18 9.41
C ASP A 36 -26.02 3.09 8.33
N LYS A 37 -26.27 1.85 8.75
CA LYS A 37 -26.22 0.63 7.91
C LYS A 37 -27.15 0.68 6.68
N ASN A 38 -28.16 1.54 6.67
CA ASN A 38 -29.07 1.63 5.54
C ASN A 38 -28.49 2.44 4.37
N LYS A 39 -27.64 3.44 4.64
CA LYS A 39 -27.00 4.26 3.60
C LYS A 39 -25.80 3.58 2.94
N LEU A 40 -25.15 2.65 3.65
CA LEU A 40 -24.14 1.75 3.07
C LEU A 40 -24.66 0.95 1.86
N LYS A 41 -25.99 0.77 1.73
CA LYS A 41 -26.62 0.11 0.56
C LYS A 41 -26.66 0.96 -0.70
N GLU A 42 -26.48 2.28 -0.59
CA GLU A 42 -26.47 3.19 -1.75
C GLU A 42 -25.11 3.21 -2.46
N LEU A 43 -24.07 2.68 -1.82
CA LEU A 43 -22.74 2.57 -2.43
C LEU A 43 -22.75 1.59 -3.59
N VAL A 44 -22.03 1.96 -4.65
CA VAL A 44 -21.84 1.10 -5.81
C VAL A 44 -21.19 -0.20 -5.37
N SER A 45 -21.70 -1.32 -5.86
CA SER A 45 -21.14 -2.63 -5.57
C SER A 45 -21.04 -3.48 -6.83
N TYR A 46 -19.96 -4.26 -6.92
CA TYR A 46 -19.64 -5.08 -8.08
C TYR A 46 -19.13 -6.47 -7.66
N ASN A 47 -19.10 -7.39 -8.61
CA ASN A 47 -18.61 -8.75 -8.42
C ASN A 47 -17.40 -8.97 -9.31
N LEU A 48 -16.40 -9.70 -8.80
CA LEU A 48 -15.29 -10.20 -9.59
C LEU A 48 -15.42 -11.71 -9.75
N PRO A 49 -15.20 -12.27 -10.96
CA PRO A 49 -15.32 -13.71 -11.21
C PRO A 49 -14.04 -14.45 -10.76
N ILE A 50 -13.68 -14.31 -9.48
CA ILE A 50 -12.46 -14.91 -8.92
C ILE A 50 -12.84 -15.63 -7.63
N ASP A 51 -12.71 -16.95 -7.62
CA ASP A 51 -13.15 -17.81 -6.52
C ASP A 51 -12.42 -17.53 -5.20
N TYR A 52 -11.20 -16.97 -5.27
CA TYR A 52 -10.44 -16.52 -4.09
C TYR A 52 -11.18 -15.46 -3.24
N PHE A 53 -12.13 -14.74 -3.85
CA PHE A 53 -12.93 -13.71 -3.20
C PHE A 53 -14.35 -14.17 -2.85
N ALA A 54 -14.68 -15.45 -3.09
CA ALA A 54 -15.97 -16.00 -2.74
C ALA A 54 -16.05 -16.27 -1.22
N GLY A 55 -17.05 -15.69 -0.54
CA GLY A 55 -17.37 -15.98 0.85
C GLY A 55 -16.78 -15.02 1.90
N GLY A 56 -16.27 -13.85 1.50
CA GLY A 56 -15.87 -12.79 2.41
C GLY A 56 -16.60 -11.46 2.18
N ASN A 57 -16.88 -10.73 3.27
CA ASN A 57 -17.35 -9.34 3.23
C ASN A 57 -16.24 -8.41 2.72
N LEU A 58 -16.06 -8.32 1.40
CA LEU A 58 -15.01 -7.53 0.78
C LEU A 58 -15.44 -6.09 0.53
N ARG A 59 -14.48 -5.17 0.66
CA ARG A 59 -14.66 -3.76 0.33
C ARG A 59 -13.52 -3.29 -0.54
N SER A 60 -13.79 -2.37 -1.44
CA SER A 60 -12.77 -1.70 -2.22
C SER A 60 -12.72 -0.21 -1.95
N PHE A 61 -11.51 0.34 -1.99
CA PHE A 61 -11.23 1.74 -1.72
C PHE A 61 -10.40 2.32 -2.85
N GLU A 62 -10.76 3.51 -3.29
CA GLU A 62 -9.97 4.26 -4.26
C GLU A 62 -8.79 4.96 -3.55
N VAL A 63 -7.59 4.77 -4.08
CA VAL A 63 -6.35 5.38 -3.61
C VAL A 63 -6.32 6.85 -4.01
N ASP A 64 -5.91 7.69 -3.07
CA ASP A 64 -5.91 9.14 -3.21
C ASP A 64 -4.56 9.70 -2.75
N GLY A 65 -3.98 10.56 -3.57
CA GLY A 65 -2.68 11.16 -3.34
C GLY A 65 -1.49 10.25 -3.65
N TYR A 66 -0.30 10.69 -3.21
CA TYR A 66 1.00 10.14 -3.63
C TYR A 66 1.78 9.46 -2.49
N SER A 67 1.17 9.38 -1.30
CA SER A 67 1.87 8.96 -0.09
C SER A 67 2.27 7.48 -0.07
N MET A 68 1.75 6.69 -0.99
CA MET A 68 2.07 5.28 -1.13
C MET A 68 2.75 4.97 -2.46
N GLU A 69 3.23 6.00 -3.18
CA GLU A 69 4.07 5.77 -4.35
C GLU A 69 5.43 5.20 -3.92
N PRO A 70 6.03 4.28 -4.69
CA PRO A 70 5.59 3.79 -6.00
C PRO A 70 4.61 2.60 -5.94
N THR A 71 4.28 2.09 -4.75
CA THR A 71 3.46 0.87 -4.58
C THR A 71 2.01 1.07 -5.08
N PHE A 72 1.40 2.19 -4.73
CA PHE A 72 0.07 2.59 -5.18
C PHE A 72 0.12 3.98 -5.81
N GLN A 73 -0.62 4.14 -6.91
CA GLN A 73 -0.79 5.41 -7.59
C GLN A 73 -2.19 5.97 -7.31
N SER A 74 -2.32 7.29 -7.38
CA SER A 74 -3.63 7.93 -7.28
C SER A 74 -4.58 7.39 -8.35
N GLY A 75 -5.80 7.00 -7.95
CA GLY A 75 -6.79 6.35 -8.82
C GLY A 75 -6.67 4.82 -8.91
N ASP A 76 -5.66 4.21 -8.28
CA ASP A 76 -5.67 2.76 -8.04
C ASP A 76 -6.87 2.38 -7.16
N ILE A 77 -7.45 1.20 -7.40
CA ILE A 77 -8.51 0.65 -6.54
C ILE A 77 -7.91 -0.54 -5.77
N VAL A 78 -7.94 -0.47 -4.45
CA VAL A 78 -7.53 -1.58 -3.58
C VAL A 78 -8.74 -2.38 -3.14
N ILE A 79 -8.67 -3.71 -3.23
CA ILE A 79 -9.68 -4.63 -2.72
C ILE A 79 -9.13 -5.26 -1.44
N CYS A 80 -9.95 -5.22 -0.40
CA CYS A 80 -9.54 -5.53 0.95
C CYS A 80 -10.50 -6.51 1.61
N SER A 81 -9.93 -7.32 2.50
CA SER A 81 -10.70 -8.18 3.41
C SER A 81 -10.69 -7.60 4.82
N PRO A 82 -11.77 -7.76 5.59
CA PRO A 82 -11.83 -7.26 6.95
C PRO A 82 -10.85 -8.04 7.81
N VAL A 83 -10.15 -7.34 8.70
CA VAL A 83 -9.46 -7.96 9.81
C VAL A 83 -10.46 -8.04 10.95
N GLU A 84 -11.14 -9.18 11.05
CA GLU A 84 -12.17 -9.40 12.05
C GLU A 84 -11.60 -9.31 13.48
N ASP A 85 -12.48 -8.92 14.41
CA ASP A 85 -12.27 -8.77 15.85
C ASP A 85 -11.20 -7.76 16.29
N SER A 86 -11.67 -6.60 16.77
CA SER A 86 -10.81 -5.55 17.36
C SER A 86 -9.99 -6.04 18.55
N ILE A 87 -10.48 -7.05 19.28
CA ILE A 87 -9.77 -7.70 20.39
C ILE A 87 -8.51 -8.43 19.89
N TYR A 88 -8.52 -8.96 18.66
CA TYR A 88 -7.44 -9.75 18.10
C TYR A 88 -6.59 -9.01 17.06
N TRP A 89 -6.83 -7.71 16.83
CA TRP A 89 -6.01 -6.88 15.93
C TRP A 89 -4.52 -6.92 16.30
N SER A 90 -4.20 -6.97 17.60
CA SER A 90 -2.84 -7.12 18.10
C SER A 90 -2.10 -8.37 17.58
N HIS A 91 -2.82 -9.40 17.15
CA HIS A 91 -2.24 -10.65 16.62
C HIS A 91 -2.44 -10.80 15.11
N ASN A 92 -3.56 -10.29 14.58
CA ASN A 92 -3.95 -10.48 13.19
C ASN A 92 -3.30 -9.46 12.25
N ILE A 93 -2.96 -8.27 12.74
CA ILE A 93 -2.27 -7.25 11.95
C ILE A 93 -0.78 -7.60 11.88
N LYS A 94 -0.32 -7.89 10.67
CA LYS A 94 1.09 -8.16 10.36
C LYS A 94 1.84 -6.88 10.06
N THR A 95 2.96 -6.67 10.74
CA THR A 95 3.90 -5.57 10.44
C THR A 95 4.46 -5.69 9.03
N GLY A 96 4.60 -4.56 8.34
CA GLY A 96 5.12 -4.48 6.98
C GLY A 96 4.08 -4.74 5.89
N TYR A 97 2.85 -5.13 6.23
CA TYR A 97 1.76 -5.28 5.27
C TYR A 97 0.99 -3.97 5.12
N VAL A 98 0.29 -3.84 3.99
CA VAL A 98 -0.53 -2.67 3.68
C VAL A 98 -1.97 -2.92 4.10
N TYR A 99 -2.51 -1.97 4.84
CA TYR A 99 -3.89 -1.99 5.32
C TYR A 99 -4.60 -0.69 4.95
N VAL A 100 -5.92 -0.78 4.89
CA VAL A 100 -6.82 0.37 4.96
C VAL A 100 -7.27 0.52 6.40
N ILE A 101 -6.95 1.67 7.01
CA ILE A 101 -7.33 2.02 8.38
C ILE A 101 -8.42 3.09 8.29
N VAL A 102 -9.61 2.77 8.79
CA VAL A 102 -10.74 3.72 8.87
C VAL A 102 -10.78 4.27 10.28
N THR A 103 -10.65 5.59 10.43
CA THR A 103 -10.82 6.28 11.71
C THR A 103 -12.13 7.07 11.74
N LYS A 104 -12.34 7.88 12.78
CA LYS A 104 -13.46 8.84 12.82
C LYS A 104 -13.30 9.96 11.78
N GLU A 105 -12.07 10.35 11.47
CA GLU A 105 -11.77 11.56 10.71
C GLU A 105 -11.30 11.28 9.29
N ASN A 106 -10.67 10.12 9.04
CA ASN A 106 -10.07 9.84 7.75
C ASN A 106 -9.97 8.34 7.43
N ILE A 107 -9.66 8.03 6.17
CA ILE A 107 -9.34 6.69 5.69
C ILE A 107 -7.89 6.71 5.19
N PHE A 108 -7.04 5.88 5.78
CA PHE A 108 -5.63 5.77 5.44
C PHE A 108 -5.36 4.47 4.71
N ILE A 109 -4.55 4.52 3.65
CA ILE A 109 -3.97 3.33 3.00
C ILE A 109 -2.47 3.41 3.28
N LYS A 110 -1.97 2.56 4.17
CA LYS A 110 -0.62 2.68 4.73
C LYS A 110 -0.01 1.32 5.02
N ARG A 111 1.33 1.27 5.03
CA ARG A 111 2.08 0.14 5.57
C ARG A 111 2.08 0.24 7.09
N ILE A 112 1.78 -0.84 7.79
CA ILE A 112 1.58 -0.80 9.24
C ILE A 112 2.77 -1.39 9.98
N ILE A 113 3.21 -0.71 11.04
CA ILE A 113 3.94 -1.34 12.15
C ILE A 113 2.95 -1.54 13.30
N ASN A 114 2.73 -2.80 13.66
CA ASN A 114 1.80 -3.16 14.73
C ASN A 114 2.48 -3.04 16.10
N LYS A 115 2.15 -1.97 16.84
CA LYS A 115 2.59 -1.73 18.22
C LYS A 115 1.42 -1.85 19.22
N LEU A 116 0.34 -2.54 18.85
CA LEU A 116 -0.88 -2.59 19.66
C LEU A 116 -0.70 -3.31 21.00
N LYS A 117 0.22 -4.26 21.09
CA LYS A 117 0.46 -5.03 22.33
C LYS A 117 1.12 -4.19 23.41
N ASP A 118 2.09 -3.38 23.03
CA ASP A 118 2.96 -2.68 23.97
C ASP A 118 2.48 -1.24 24.21
N GLU A 119 2.06 -0.56 23.14
CA GLU A 119 1.77 0.88 23.15
C GLU A 119 0.31 1.20 22.81
N LYS A 120 -0.48 0.21 22.38
CA LYS A 120 -1.86 0.39 21.87
C LYS A 120 -1.95 1.36 20.68
N ILE A 121 -0.89 1.47 19.88
CA ILE A 121 -0.86 2.28 18.67
C ILE A 121 -0.61 1.43 17.42
N LEU A 122 -1.06 1.92 16.28
CA LEU A 122 -0.57 1.54 14.96
C LEU A 122 0.25 2.69 14.40
N GLU A 123 1.48 2.38 13.99
CA GLU A 123 2.30 3.33 13.24
C GLU A 123 2.06 3.11 11.75
N LEU A 124 1.62 4.18 11.08
CA LEU A 124 1.27 4.21 9.67
C LEU A 124 2.43 4.79 8.87
N ILE A 125 3.04 3.94 8.06
CA ILE A 125 4.19 4.26 7.22
C ILE A 125 3.74 4.47 5.77
N SER A 126 4.21 5.58 5.21
CA SER A 126 4.13 5.91 3.79
C SER A 126 5.20 5.14 3.03
N ASP A 127 4.87 4.57 1.87
CA ASP A 127 5.89 4.01 0.98
C ASP A 127 6.66 5.12 0.22
N ASN A 128 6.13 6.35 0.25
CA ASN A 128 6.80 7.54 -0.25
C ASN A 128 7.47 8.30 0.91
N ASP A 129 8.80 8.41 0.88
CA ASP A 129 9.63 9.02 1.93
C ASP A 129 9.35 10.51 2.15
N GLU A 130 8.70 11.21 1.22
CA GLU A 130 8.29 12.61 1.40
C GLU A 130 7.17 12.77 2.44
N TYR A 131 6.51 11.68 2.82
CA TYR A 131 5.36 11.69 3.73
C TYR A 131 5.73 11.05 5.07
N PRO A 132 5.71 11.81 6.18
CA PRO A 132 6.12 11.29 7.48
C PRO A 132 5.20 10.17 7.96
N ALA A 133 5.75 9.28 8.80
CA ALA A 133 4.95 8.31 9.53
C ALA A 133 3.98 9.01 10.49
N THR A 134 2.86 8.35 10.78
CA THR A 134 1.84 8.88 11.69
C THR A 134 1.35 7.77 12.61
N ASP A 135 1.24 8.07 13.90
CA ASP A 135 0.73 7.11 14.88
C ASP A 135 -0.77 7.32 15.10
N ILE A 136 -1.51 6.22 15.20
CA ILE A 136 -2.94 6.21 15.49
C ILE A 136 -3.21 5.32 16.70
N ASN A 137 -3.95 5.84 17.68
CA ASN A 137 -4.36 5.08 18.84
C ASN A 137 -5.42 4.04 18.48
N LEU A 138 -5.38 2.88 19.14
CA LEU A 138 -6.37 1.81 18.97
C LEU A 138 -7.82 2.30 19.12
N GLU A 139 -8.07 3.26 20.00
CA GLU A 139 -9.41 3.80 20.31
C GLU A 139 -10.00 4.65 19.17
N ASP A 140 -9.16 5.15 18.27
CA ASP A 140 -9.57 5.98 17.14
C ASP A 140 -9.85 5.16 15.86
N ILE A 141 -9.48 3.88 15.88
CA ILE A 141 -9.65 2.96 14.75
C ILE A 141 -11.06 2.35 14.80
N LYS A 142 -11.82 2.55 13.72
CA LYS A 142 -13.15 1.97 13.52
C LYS A 142 -13.09 0.63 12.80
N GLU A 143 -12.32 0.56 11.71
CA GLU A 143 -12.16 -0.65 10.92
C GLU A 143 -10.72 -0.80 10.44
N VAL A 144 -10.30 -2.06 10.28
CA VAL A 144 -9.02 -2.43 9.69
C VAL A 144 -9.27 -3.42 8.56
N TRP A 145 -8.72 -3.12 7.39
CA TRP A 145 -8.86 -3.95 6.21
C TRP A 145 -7.49 -4.31 5.63
N ILE A 146 -7.21 -5.59 5.42
CA ILE A 146 -5.97 -6.00 4.76
C ILE A 146 -6.13 -5.90 3.24
N VAL A 147 -5.18 -5.25 2.57
CA VAL A 147 -5.18 -5.19 1.11
C VAL A 147 -4.85 -6.57 0.54
N LYS A 148 -5.72 -7.09 -0.32
CA LYS A 148 -5.55 -8.37 -1.01
C LYS A 148 -5.18 -8.22 -2.47
N MET A 149 -5.73 -7.20 -3.12
CA MET A 149 -5.54 -6.97 -4.54
C MET A 149 -5.55 -5.49 -4.86
N LYS A 150 -4.83 -5.13 -5.92
CA LYS A 150 -4.80 -3.80 -6.52
C LYS A 150 -5.29 -3.89 -7.96
N ILE A 151 -6.16 -2.98 -8.34
CA ILE A 151 -6.61 -2.76 -9.71
C ILE A 151 -6.11 -1.38 -10.11
N SER A 152 -5.21 -1.33 -11.09
CA SER A 152 -4.66 -0.08 -11.58
C SER A 152 -5.26 0.26 -12.94
N PRO A 153 -5.71 1.51 -13.15
CA PRO A 153 -5.98 2.01 -14.49
C PRO A 153 -4.77 1.82 -15.40
N PHE A 154 -5.00 1.45 -16.65
CA PHE A 154 -3.91 1.21 -17.57
C PHE A 154 -3.28 2.54 -18.02
N ALA A 155 -2.06 2.81 -17.55
CA ALA A 155 -1.30 3.99 -17.93
C ALA A 155 -0.44 3.70 -19.17
N HIS A 156 -0.91 4.12 -20.35
CA HIS A 156 -0.23 3.88 -21.64
C HIS A 156 1.20 4.46 -21.72
N TYR A 157 1.52 5.49 -20.94
CA TYR A 157 2.76 6.27 -21.05
C TYR A 157 3.86 5.85 -20.04
N THR A 158 3.52 5.20 -18.92
CA THR A 158 4.47 4.94 -17.83
C THR A 158 5.32 3.67 -18.04
N GLN A 159 4.84 2.70 -18.82
CA GLN A 159 5.52 1.41 -19.00
C GLN A 159 6.87 1.54 -19.73
N ASN A 160 6.98 2.51 -20.65
CA ASN A 160 8.21 2.74 -21.40
C ASN A 160 9.25 3.53 -20.60
N LEU A 161 8.80 4.46 -19.73
CA LEU A 161 9.71 5.33 -18.99
C LEU A 161 10.52 4.57 -17.94
N GLY A 162 9.88 3.68 -17.17
CA GLY A 162 10.58 2.88 -16.16
C GLY A 162 11.65 1.98 -16.79
N LYS A 163 11.32 1.34 -17.92
CA LYS A 163 12.27 0.52 -18.67
C LYS A 163 13.42 1.35 -19.23
N GLU A 164 13.13 2.47 -19.86
CA GLU A 164 14.18 3.35 -20.42
C GLU A 164 15.09 3.92 -19.33
N LEU A 165 14.53 4.28 -18.18
CA LEU A 165 15.28 4.77 -17.04
C LEU A 165 16.18 3.66 -16.46
N MET A 166 15.65 2.45 -16.26
CA MET A 166 16.43 1.31 -15.77
C MET A 166 17.54 0.91 -16.75
N ASP A 167 17.29 0.97 -18.05
CA ASP A 167 18.31 0.75 -19.08
C ASP A 167 19.40 1.83 -19.02
N LYS A 168 19.04 3.10 -18.82
CA LYS A 168 19.99 4.20 -18.63
C LYS A 168 20.83 4.02 -17.36
N TYR A 169 20.21 3.64 -16.25
CA TYR A 169 20.92 3.36 -14.98
C TYR A 169 21.89 2.19 -15.13
N SER A 170 21.48 1.12 -15.82
CA SER A 170 22.33 -0.05 -16.05
C SER A 170 23.57 0.31 -16.87
N LYS A 171 23.38 1.07 -17.98
CA LYS A 171 24.49 1.59 -18.79
C LYS A 171 25.40 2.52 -18.00
N LEU A 172 24.83 3.38 -17.16
CA LEU A 172 25.60 4.27 -16.29
C LEU A 172 26.45 3.46 -15.30
N HIS A 173 25.88 2.44 -14.67
CA HIS A 173 26.58 1.57 -13.74
C HIS A 173 27.75 0.82 -14.42
N GLU A 174 27.52 0.25 -15.60
CA GLU A 174 28.57 -0.36 -16.41
C GLU A 174 29.69 0.62 -16.75
N THR A 175 29.32 1.85 -17.15
CA THR A 175 30.28 2.91 -17.48
C THR A 175 31.13 3.26 -16.26
N ILE A 176 30.54 3.42 -15.08
CA ILE A 176 31.25 3.70 -13.83
C ILE A 176 32.22 2.57 -13.49
N LEU A 177 31.81 1.31 -13.61
CA LEU A 177 32.70 0.16 -13.40
C LEU A 177 33.88 0.15 -14.38
N GLN A 178 33.63 0.46 -15.65
CA GLN A 178 34.68 0.53 -16.67
C GLN A 178 35.64 1.70 -16.42
N GLN A 179 35.12 2.85 -15.99
CA GLN A 179 35.93 4.00 -15.59
C GLN A 179 36.80 3.66 -14.37
N SER A 180 36.26 2.99 -13.35
CA SER A 180 37.03 2.57 -12.18
C SER A 180 38.21 1.66 -12.56
N LYS A 181 37.99 0.65 -13.42
CA LYS A 181 39.06 -0.22 -13.94
C LYS A 181 40.11 0.56 -14.75
N THR A 182 39.68 1.59 -15.47
CA THR A 182 40.58 2.43 -16.28
C THR A 182 41.45 3.28 -15.37
N ILE A 183 40.89 3.87 -14.33
CA ILE A 183 41.61 4.65 -13.30
C ILE A 183 42.65 3.78 -12.60
N GLU A 184 42.31 2.54 -12.21
CA GLU A 184 43.27 1.60 -11.61
C GLU A 184 44.46 1.32 -12.53
N ARG A 185 44.20 1.08 -13.82
CA ARG A 185 45.26 0.87 -14.82
C ARG A 185 46.14 2.10 -15.01
N LEU A 186 45.55 3.30 -14.99
CA LEU A 186 46.28 4.56 -15.09
C LEU A 186 47.17 4.77 -13.86
N ASN A 187 46.64 4.57 -12.65
CA ASN A 187 47.41 4.65 -11.41
C ASN A 187 48.60 3.68 -11.42
N GLY A 188 48.38 2.42 -11.78
CA GLY A 188 49.47 1.45 -11.90
C GLY A 188 50.50 1.81 -12.98
N THR A 189 50.10 2.51 -14.04
CA THR A 189 51.02 3.01 -15.07
C THR A 189 51.86 4.18 -14.54
N ILE A 190 51.23 5.12 -13.83
CA ILE A 190 51.90 6.25 -13.18
C ILE A 190 52.92 5.75 -12.16
N GLU A 191 52.56 4.78 -11.33
CA GLU A 191 53.48 4.17 -10.35
C GLU A 191 54.71 3.56 -11.03
N LYS A 192 54.53 2.83 -12.14
CA LYS A 192 55.63 2.27 -12.93
C LYS A 192 56.53 3.35 -13.52
N LEU A 193 55.95 4.45 -14.03
CA LEU A 193 56.71 5.58 -14.57
C LEU A 193 57.52 6.30 -13.47
N LEU A 194 56.92 6.54 -12.31
CA LEU A 194 57.57 7.13 -11.15
C LEU A 194 58.73 6.25 -10.63
N GLN A 195 58.55 4.93 -10.58
CA GLN A 195 59.62 4.00 -10.22
C GLN A 195 60.77 4.01 -11.23
N LYS A 196 60.47 4.18 -12.53
CA LYS A 196 61.49 4.22 -13.59
C LYS A 196 62.30 5.52 -13.55
N GLN A 197 61.67 6.65 -13.23
CA GLN A 197 62.37 7.93 -13.05
C GLN A 197 63.27 7.95 -11.80
N ARG A 198 62.93 7.24 -10.73
CA ARG A 198 63.75 7.15 -9.50
C ARG A 198 65.02 6.29 -9.64
N LYS A 199 65.15 5.52 -10.73
CA LYS A 199 66.29 4.60 -11.00
C LYS A 199 67.32 5.17 -11.98
N ILE A 200 67.13 6.41 -12.44
CA ILE A 200 68.04 7.18 -13.30
C ILE A 200 68.63 8.29 -12.45
#